data_AF-A0A317SSZ0-F1
#
_entry.id   AF-A0A317SSZ0-F1
#
_cell.length_a   1.000
_cell.length_b   1.000
_cell.length_c   1.000
_cell.angle_alpha   90.00
_cell.angle_beta   90.00
_cell.angle_gamma   90.00
#
_symmetry.space_group_name_H-M   'P 1'
#
loop_
_entity.id
_entity.type
_entity.pdbx_description
1 polymer ?
#
loop_
_entity_poly.entity_id
_entity_poly.type
_entity_poly.pdbx_seq_one_letter_code
_entity_poly.pdbx_strand_id
1 'polypeptide(L)'
;MPKKRKSLGNNLNLEEAELKMALLCAPPMLEEAAPQEMHPDEDAVLRSLNRHLQGEGDETSDEDSSDSNTTLVNDEEVKPKPRVIAKKSSILRIYTDGSALHNGKPSAIAGVGVWFGDKDSRNISEPLPGPRQTNARAELTAILRAINVAPMHREVAIYTDSEYAINCVTVWHINW
;
A
#
# COMPACT_ATOMS: atom_id res chain seq x y z
N MET A 1 32.38 51.07 53.30
CA MET A 1 30.93 50.92 53.60
C MET A 1 30.24 52.27 53.36
N PRO A 2 29.01 52.39 52.81
CA PRO A 2 28.20 51.55 51.92
C PRO A 2 27.82 52.30 50.60
N LYS A 3 26.84 51.78 49.81
CA LYS A 3 26.13 52.32 48.62
C LYS A 3 26.71 51.84 47.26
N LYS A 4 26.01 51.22 46.31
CA LYS A 4 24.58 51.20 45.88
C LYS A 4 24.22 49.87 45.19
N ARG A 5 22.96 49.44 45.33
CA ARG A 5 22.27 48.45 44.47
C ARG A 5 21.67 49.14 43.23
N LYS A 6 21.27 48.30 42.25
CA LYS A 6 20.44 48.47 41.02
C LYS A 6 21.31 48.24 39.77
N SER A 7 20.89 47.50 38.74
CA SER A 7 19.55 47.27 38.20
C SER A 7 19.54 46.01 37.32
N LEU A 8 18.37 45.38 37.22
CA LEU A 8 18.04 44.32 36.28
C LEU A 8 18.42 44.69 34.84
N GLY A 9 18.96 43.71 34.11
CA GLY A 9 19.00 43.65 32.65
C GLY A 9 18.51 42.28 32.24
N ASN A 10 17.23 42.21 31.87
CA ASN A 10 16.55 41.00 31.45
C ASN A 10 17.17 40.51 30.14
N ASN A 11 17.76 39.30 30.12
CA ASN A 11 18.13 38.62 28.88
C ASN A 11 16.89 38.02 28.19
N LEU A 12 15.89 38.88 27.94
CA LEU A 12 14.82 38.65 26.99
C LEU A 12 15.41 38.92 25.60
N ASN A 13 16.06 37.94 24.98
CA ASN A 13 16.19 37.93 23.52
C ASN A 13 16.61 36.61 22.86
N LEU A 14 16.48 35.47 23.56
CA LEU A 14 16.65 34.16 22.93
C LEU A 14 15.29 33.50 22.62
N GLU A 15 14.27 33.67 23.47
CA GLU A 15 12.91 33.18 23.16
C GLU A 15 12.13 34.06 22.16
N GLU A 16 12.38 35.37 22.07
CA GLU A 16 11.72 36.23 21.06
C GLU A 16 12.27 36.01 19.64
N ALA A 17 13.50 35.48 19.51
CA ALA A 17 14.11 35.14 18.23
C ALA A 17 13.57 33.81 17.68
N GLU A 18 13.31 32.83 18.55
CA GLU A 18 12.76 31.54 18.16
C GLU A 18 11.27 31.61 17.80
N LEU A 19 10.50 32.49 18.45
CA LEU A 19 9.08 32.69 18.14
C LEU A 19 8.85 33.44 16.81
N LYS A 20 9.81 34.24 16.34
CA LYS A 20 9.73 34.94 15.04
C LYS A 20 10.10 34.08 13.83
N MET A 21 10.80 32.97 14.03
CA MET A 21 11.14 32.03 12.94
C MET A 21 10.09 30.93 12.73
N ALA A 22 9.24 30.66 13.72
CA ALA A 22 8.20 29.64 13.63
C ALA A 22 6.92 30.08 12.88
N LEU A 23 6.75 31.38 12.59
CA LEU A 23 5.52 31.91 11.97
C LEU A 23 5.57 32.02 10.42
N LEU A 24 6.71 31.74 9.79
CA LEU A 24 6.90 31.90 8.33
C LEU A 24 6.72 30.60 7.52
N CYS A 25 6.28 29.50 8.13
CA CYS A 25 6.18 28.19 7.46
C CYS A 25 4.79 27.54 7.54
N ALA A 26 3.73 28.36 7.62
CA ALA A 26 2.35 27.86 7.49
C ALA A 26 2.00 27.63 6.00
N PRO A 27 1.49 26.45 5.61
CA PRO A 27 1.06 26.17 4.22
C PRO A 27 -0.22 26.94 3.83
N PRO A 28 -0.43 27.18 2.52
CA PRO A 28 -1.43 28.10 2.00
C PRO A 28 -2.88 27.65 2.24
N MET A 29 -3.69 28.65 2.61
CA MET A 29 -5.14 28.64 2.64
C MET A 29 -5.74 28.30 1.27
N LEU A 30 -6.84 27.56 1.36
CA LEU A 30 -7.81 27.21 0.34
C LEU A 30 -8.19 28.38 -0.59
N GLU A 31 -8.31 28.09 -1.89
CA GLU A 31 -9.28 28.77 -2.75
C GLU A 31 -9.91 27.77 -3.72
N GLU A 32 -11.23 27.67 -3.65
CA GLU A 32 -12.09 26.91 -4.55
C GLU A 32 -12.16 27.60 -5.93
N ALA A 33 -12.17 26.79 -7.00
CA ALA A 33 -12.72 27.20 -8.29
C ALA A 33 -13.58 26.07 -8.88
N ALA A 34 -14.76 26.49 -9.34
CA ALA A 34 -15.96 25.77 -9.75
C ALA A 34 -15.81 24.94 -11.07
N PRO A 35 -16.87 24.22 -11.51
CA PRO A 35 -16.76 23.00 -12.31
C PRO A 35 -16.81 23.25 -13.83
N GLN A 36 -16.22 22.34 -14.59
CA GLN A 36 -16.52 22.18 -16.02
C GLN A 36 -16.90 20.73 -16.31
N GLU A 37 -18.21 20.52 -16.48
CA GLU A 37 -18.79 19.34 -17.11
C GLU A 37 -18.54 19.40 -18.63
N MET A 38 -18.04 18.32 -19.24
CA MET A 38 -18.60 17.74 -20.47
C MET A 38 -17.96 16.37 -20.76
N HIS A 39 -18.77 15.33 -20.62
CA HIS A 39 -18.52 13.93 -20.96
C HIS A 39 -18.49 13.73 -22.49
N PRO A 40 -17.71 12.75 -23.00
CA PRO A 40 -18.29 11.84 -23.98
C PRO A 40 -17.93 10.35 -23.74
N ASP A 41 -18.99 9.64 -23.37
CA ASP A 41 -19.51 8.40 -23.94
C ASP A 41 -18.70 7.10 -23.75
N GLU A 42 -18.62 6.64 -22.50
CA GLU A 42 -18.10 5.31 -22.14
C GLU A 42 -18.93 4.14 -22.72
N ASP A 43 -20.08 4.41 -23.34
CA ASP A 43 -20.92 3.40 -24.00
C ASP A 43 -20.42 2.99 -25.40
N ALA A 44 -19.45 3.69 -26.01
CA ALA A 44 -18.93 3.34 -27.33
C ALA A 44 -17.96 2.13 -27.28
N VAL A 45 -17.17 2.00 -26.21
CA VAL A 45 -16.18 0.93 -26.06
C VAL A 45 -16.86 -0.41 -25.75
N LEU A 46 -17.88 -0.39 -24.88
CA LEU A 46 -18.70 -1.56 -24.55
C LEU A 46 -19.51 -2.08 -25.75
N ARG A 47 -19.95 -1.19 -26.65
CA ARG A 47 -20.61 -1.56 -27.92
C ARG A 47 -19.66 -2.17 -28.95
N SER A 48 -18.35 -1.92 -28.86
CA SER A 48 -17.36 -2.52 -29.76
C SER A 48 -16.96 -3.93 -29.32
N LEU A 49 -16.93 -4.21 -28.00
CA LEU A 49 -16.59 -5.53 -27.48
C LEU A 49 -17.71 -6.56 -27.68
N ASN A 50 -18.97 -6.17 -27.46
CA ASN A 50 -20.11 -7.09 -27.59
C ASN A 50 -20.47 -7.47 -29.04
N ARG A 51 -19.91 -6.78 -30.05
CA ARG A 51 -20.11 -7.13 -31.46
C ARG A 51 -19.20 -8.27 -31.93
N HIS A 52 -18.19 -8.65 -31.13
CA HIS A 52 -17.26 -9.72 -31.49
C HIS A 52 -17.69 -11.09 -30.93
N LEU A 53 -18.71 -11.14 -30.07
CA LEU A 53 -19.09 -12.37 -29.35
C LEU A 53 -20.46 -12.94 -29.78
N GLN A 54 -21.14 -12.39 -30.79
CA GLN A 54 -22.42 -12.92 -31.30
C GLN A 54 -22.57 -12.77 -32.83
N GLY A 55 -22.59 -13.91 -33.55
CA GLY A 55 -22.97 -14.09 -34.98
C GLY A 55 -21.78 -14.00 -35.95
N GLU A 56 -21.57 -14.86 -36.96
CA GLU A 56 -22.32 -15.91 -37.69
C GLU A 56 -21.24 -16.89 -38.26
N GLY A 57 -21.42 -18.20 -38.48
CA GLY A 57 -22.48 -18.90 -39.19
C GLY A 57 -22.21 -18.91 -40.70
N ASP A 58 -21.72 -20.03 -41.27
CA ASP A 58 -22.06 -20.65 -42.60
C ASP A 58 -21.04 -21.77 -42.95
N GLU A 59 -21.36 -23.05 -42.71
CA GLU A 59 -21.81 -24.11 -43.65
C GLU A 59 -20.77 -24.65 -44.66
N THR A 60 -20.53 -25.97 -44.60
CA THR A 60 -20.75 -26.92 -45.72
C THR A 60 -20.75 -28.37 -45.20
N SER A 61 -21.57 -29.18 -45.84
CA SER A 61 -22.00 -30.55 -45.56
C SER A 61 -20.90 -31.61 -45.65
N ASP A 62 -21.08 -32.75 -44.95
CA ASP A 62 -21.34 -34.06 -45.58
C ASP A 62 -21.55 -35.16 -44.52
N GLU A 63 -22.27 -36.21 -44.95
CA GLU A 63 -23.02 -37.23 -44.23
C GLU A 63 -22.17 -38.27 -43.44
N ASP A 64 -22.73 -38.90 -42.41
CA ASP A 64 -23.19 -40.31 -42.44
C ASP A 64 -23.25 -41.01 -41.04
N SER A 65 -24.30 -41.83 -40.89
CA SER A 65 -24.46 -43.08 -40.12
C SER A 65 -24.35 -43.17 -38.59
N SER A 66 -25.50 -43.54 -37.98
CA SER A 66 -25.76 -44.62 -37.00
C SER A 66 -24.66 -45.06 -36.01
N ASP A 67 -24.94 -45.06 -34.71
CA ASP A 67 -25.63 -46.20 -34.07
C ASP A 67 -25.83 -45.98 -32.56
N SER A 68 -26.98 -46.45 -32.11
CA SER A 68 -27.34 -46.67 -30.71
C SER A 68 -26.45 -47.73 -30.05
N ASN A 69 -26.02 -47.53 -28.80
CA ASN A 69 -26.35 -48.55 -27.78
C ASN A 69 -26.33 -48.05 -26.33
N THR A 70 -27.32 -48.56 -25.62
CA THR A 70 -27.48 -48.56 -24.17
C THR A 70 -26.52 -49.58 -23.56
N THR A 71 -25.89 -49.27 -22.42
CA THR A 71 -25.52 -50.32 -21.45
C THR A 71 -25.54 -49.78 -20.03
N LEU A 72 -26.49 -50.30 -19.26
CA LEU A 72 -26.54 -50.26 -17.81
C LEU A 72 -25.48 -51.21 -17.24
N VAL A 73 -24.59 -50.71 -16.40
CA VAL A 73 -23.95 -51.49 -15.34
C VAL A 73 -23.90 -50.62 -14.08
N ASN A 74 -24.67 -51.04 -13.07
CA ASN A 74 -24.52 -50.62 -11.69
C ASN A 74 -23.45 -51.51 -11.07
N ASP A 75 -22.48 -50.93 -10.36
CA ASP A 75 -21.85 -51.53 -9.19
C ASP A 75 -21.26 -50.41 -8.32
N GLU A 76 -21.45 -50.55 -7.02
CA GLU A 76 -21.30 -49.49 -6.02
C GLU A 76 -19.89 -48.88 -5.93
N GLU A 77 -19.81 -47.55 -6.05
CA GLU A 77 -18.62 -46.79 -5.64
C GLU A 77 -18.95 -45.91 -4.43
N VAL A 78 -18.28 -46.23 -3.32
CA VAL A 78 -18.40 -45.61 -2.00
C VAL A 78 -18.26 -44.09 -2.10
N LYS A 79 -19.34 -43.33 -1.82
CA LYS A 79 -19.28 -41.87 -1.75
C LYS A 79 -18.28 -41.44 -0.67
N PRO A 80 -17.14 -40.81 -1.00
CA PRO A 80 -16.28 -40.27 0.04
C PRO A 80 -17.02 -39.11 0.72
N LYS A 81 -17.16 -39.21 2.06
CA LYS A 81 -17.63 -38.10 2.89
C LYS A 81 -16.84 -36.84 2.51
N PRO A 82 -17.48 -35.66 2.34
CA PRO A 82 -16.74 -34.44 2.07
C PRO A 82 -15.83 -34.19 3.27
N ARG A 83 -14.56 -34.52 3.11
CA ARG A 83 -13.51 -34.08 4.02
C ARG A 83 -13.52 -32.58 3.90
N VAL A 84 -14.01 -31.90 4.93
CA VAL A 84 -13.82 -30.47 5.08
C VAL A 84 -12.31 -30.29 5.19
N ILE A 85 -11.64 -30.07 4.06
CA ILE A 85 -10.23 -29.71 4.03
C ILE A 85 -10.20 -28.32 4.64
N ALA A 86 -9.95 -28.25 5.94
CA ALA A 86 -9.67 -26.99 6.61
C ALA A 86 -8.52 -26.35 5.81
N LYS A 87 -8.83 -25.31 5.03
CA LYS A 87 -7.81 -24.50 4.36
C LYS A 87 -6.90 -24.02 5.47
N LYS A 88 -5.69 -24.57 5.51
CA LYS A 88 -4.61 -24.05 6.36
C LYS A 88 -4.46 -22.59 5.92
N SER A 89 -4.94 -21.65 6.73
CA SER A 89 -4.75 -20.23 6.47
C SER A 89 -3.26 -19.98 6.57
N SER A 90 -2.56 -20.00 5.43
CA SER A 90 -1.15 -19.69 5.42
C SER A 90 -1.01 -18.21 5.75
N ILE A 91 -0.26 -17.90 6.80
CA ILE A 91 0.11 -16.53 7.14
C ILE A 91 0.72 -15.88 5.89
N LEU A 92 0.23 -14.70 5.51
CA LEU A 92 0.78 -13.94 4.41
C LEU A 92 2.10 -13.32 4.85
N ARG A 93 3.20 -13.71 4.20
CA ARG A 93 4.51 -13.13 4.46
C ARG A 93 4.68 -11.89 3.59
N ILE A 94 5.06 -10.79 4.21
CA ILE A 94 5.30 -9.51 3.53
C ILE A 94 6.69 -9.05 3.92
N TYR A 95 7.51 -8.68 2.96
CA TYR A 95 8.87 -8.20 3.18
C TYR A 95 8.91 -6.71 2.91
N THR A 96 9.54 -5.95 3.78
CA THR A 96 9.63 -4.49 3.70
C THR A 96 11.07 -4.05 3.82
N ASP A 97 11.42 -3.04 3.06
CA ASP A 97 12.73 -2.39 3.09
C ASP A 97 12.55 -0.89 2.83
N GLY A 98 13.37 -0.08 3.49
CA GLY A 98 13.38 1.36 3.34
C GLY A 98 14.81 1.88 3.31
N SER A 99 15.22 2.44 2.17
CA SER A 99 16.59 2.92 1.98
C SER A 99 16.66 4.43 1.75
N ALA A 100 17.72 5.07 2.20
CA ALA A 100 18.02 6.47 1.92
C ALA A 100 19.45 6.65 1.39
N LEU A 101 19.55 7.17 0.16
CA LEU A 101 20.81 7.68 -0.39
C LEU A 101 21.16 9.01 0.28
N HIS A 102 22.44 9.20 0.60
CA HIS A 102 22.92 10.39 1.30
C HIS A 102 22.20 10.67 2.63
N ASN A 103 21.80 9.61 3.36
CA ASN A 103 21.07 9.72 4.62
C ASN A 103 21.69 10.75 5.59
N GLY A 104 20.84 11.61 6.15
CA GLY A 104 21.25 12.68 7.07
C GLY A 104 21.77 13.96 6.39
N LYS A 105 21.85 14.01 5.06
CA LYS A 105 22.22 15.22 4.30
C LYS A 105 20.97 15.92 3.74
N PRO A 106 21.05 17.24 3.44
CA PRO A 106 19.94 17.96 2.79
C PRO A 106 19.56 17.40 1.41
N SER A 107 20.50 16.75 0.74
CA SER A 107 20.29 16.10 -0.57
C SER A 107 19.89 14.63 -0.46
N ALA A 108 19.43 14.19 0.71
CA ALA A 108 19.00 12.81 0.90
C ALA A 108 17.78 12.50 0.03
N ILE A 109 17.75 11.30 -0.53
CA ILE A 109 16.62 10.76 -1.29
C ILE A 109 16.36 9.37 -0.76
N ALA A 110 15.13 9.10 -0.35
CA ALA A 110 14.75 7.83 0.22
C ALA A 110 13.64 7.15 -0.58
N GLY A 111 13.61 5.83 -0.51
CA GLY A 111 12.67 4.97 -1.21
C GLY A 111 12.04 3.96 -0.25
N VAL A 112 10.85 3.52 -0.61
CA VAL A 112 10.03 2.59 0.15
C VAL A 112 9.77 1.36 -0.71
N GLY A 113 10.06 0.17 -0.17
CA GLY A 113 9.87 -1.12 -0.82
C GLY A 113 8.94 -2.03 -0.01
N VAL A 114 7.96 -2.64 -0.67
CA VAL A 114 7.13 -3.71 -0.09
C VAL A 114 6.99 -4.84 -1.09
N TRP A 115 7.27 -6.07 -0.66
CA TRP A 115 7.23 -7.26 -1.49
C TRP A 115 6.32 -8.32 -0.87
N PHE A 116 5.25 -8.66 -1.59
CA PHE A 116 4.26 -9.69 -1.27
C PHE A 116 4.56 -11.02 -1.96
N GLY A 117 5.30 -11.00 -3.07
CA GLY A 117 5.63 -12.18 -3.86
C GLY A 117 5.95 -11.86 -5.32
N ASP A 118 6.38 -12.88 -6.06
CA ASP A 118 6.66 -12.74 -7.49
C ASP A 118 5.40 -12.36 -8.27
N LYS A 119 5.51 -11.30 -9.08
CA LYS A 119 4.43 -10.78 -9.93
C LYS A 119 3.16 -10.40 -9.16
N ASP A 120 3.25 -10.16 -7.84
CA ASP A 120 2.14 -9.68 -7.05
C ASP A 120 1.90 -8.19 -7.35
N SER A 121 0.68 -7.84 -7.76
CA SER A 121 0.31 -6.47 -8.11
C SER A 121 0.32 -5.51 -6.92
N ARG A 122 0.42 -6.04 -5.70
CA ARG A 122 0.51 -5.26 -4.46
C ARG A 122 1.95 -4.88 -4.10
N ASN A 123 2.95 -5.36 -4.84
CA ASN A 123 4.33 -4.93 -4.63
C ASN A 123 4.46 -3.42 -4.82
N ILE A 124 5.20 -2.76 -3.93
CA ILE A 124 5.37 -1.30 -3.92
C ILE A 124 6.85 -0.97 -4.10
N SER A 125 7.13 -0.01 -4.98
CA SER A 125 8.41 0.67 -5.10
C SER A 125 8.13 2.13 -5.40
N GLU A 126 8.32 2.99 -4.41
CA GLU A 126 7.99 4.42 -4.51
C GLU A 126 9.00 5.29 -3.75
N PRO A 127 9.17 6.57 -4.12
CA PRO A 127 9.93 7.50 -3.30
C PRO A 127 9.24 7.75 -1.96
N LEU A 128 10.02 7.94 -0.89
CA LEU A 128 9.51 8.32 0.41
C LEU A 128 8.82 9.71 0.31
N PRO A 129 7.52 9.85 0.62
CA PRO A 129 6.83 11.14 0.48
C PRO A 129 7.36 12.20 1.44
N GLY A 130 7.19 13.48 1.10
CA GLY A 130 7.48 14.61 2.01
C GLY A 130 8.96 15.03 2.08
N PRO A 131 9.28 16.10 2.81
CA PRO A 131 10.60 16.74 2.73
C PRO A 131 11.70 16.01 3.51
N ARG A 132 11.34 15.25 4.55
CA ARG A 132 12.33 14.58 5.42
C ARG A 132 12.70 13.22 4.86
N GLN A 133 13.85 13.15 4.20
CA GLN A 133 14.37 11.94 3.56
C GLN A 133 15.40 11.26 4.47
N THR A 134 14.99 10.22 5.21
CA THR A 134 15.90 9.48 6.11
C THR A 134 15.62 7.98 6.04
N ASN A 135 16.64 7.17 6.35
CA ASN A 135 16.53 5.71 6.32
C ASN A 135 15.45 5.21 7.28
N ALA A 136 15.54 5.61 8.55
CA ALA A 136 14.58 5.25 9.59
C ALA A 136 13.12 5.57 9.24
N ARG A 137 12.89 6.69 8.56
CA ARG A 137 11.55 7.07 8.12
C ARG A 137 11.08 6.23 6.94
N ALA A 138 11.97 5.89 6.01
CA ALA A 138 11.67 4.99 4.91
C ALA A 138 11.24 3.60 5.41
N GLU A 139 12.00 3.03 6.36
CA GLU A 139 11.72 1.72 6.97
C GLU A 139 10.34 1.67 7.62
N LEU A 140 10.03 2.63 8.50
CA LEU A 140 8.72 2.73 9.14
C LEU A 140 7.59 2.97 8.13
N THR A 141 7.86 3.74 7.08
CA THR A 141 6.87 3.97 6.02
C THR A 141 6.63 2.69 5.22
N ALA A 142 7.65 1.86 4.97
CA ALA A 142 7.50 0.57 4.31
C ALA A 142 6.58 -0.38 5.10
N ILE A 143 6.75 -0.46 6.42
CA ILE A 143 5.85 -1.21 7.30
C ILE A 143 4.41 -0.66 7.23
N LEU A 144 4.25 0.66 7.30
CA LEU A 144 2.93 1.30 7.19
C LEU A 144 2.26 0.99 5.85
N ARG A 145 3.01 1.03 4.75
CA ARG A 145 2.50 0.68 3.40
C ARG A 145 2.08 -0.79 3.33
N ALA A 146 2.87 -1.69 3.89
CA ALA A 146 2.53 -3.11 3.97
C ALA A 146 1.20 -3.33 4.71
N ILE A 147 1.00 -2.66 5.84
CA ILE A 147 -0.24 -2.76 6.64
C ILE A 147 -1.45 -2.22 5.85
N ASN A 148 -1.30 -1.09 5.17
CA ASN A 148 -2.40 -0.47 4.42
C ASN A 148 -2.87 -1.32 3.23
N VAL A 149 -1.98 -2.10 2.62
CA VAL A 149 -2.29 -2.95 1.45
C VAL A 149 -2.61 -4.39 1.86
N ALA A 150 -2.22 -4.80 3.07
CA ALA A 150 -2.50 -6.12 3.60
C ALA A 150 -4.02 -6.40 3.70
N PRO A 151 -4.48 -7.61 3.33
CA PRO A 151 -5.88 -7.99 3.50
C PRO A 151 -6.24 -8.11 4.98
N MET A 152 -7.28 -7.40 5.42
CA MET A 152 -7.72 -7.37 6.83
C MET A 152 -8.21 -8.74 7.37
N HIS A 153 -8.64 -9.64 6.48
CA HIS A 153 -9.22 -10.94 6.85
C HIS A 153 -8.19 -12.08 6.94
N ARG A 154 -6.89 -11.77 6.89
CA ARG A 154 -5.82 -12.77 6.88
C ARG A 154 -4.71 -12.36 7.84
N GLU A 155 -4.18 -13.35 8.56
CA GLU A 155 -2.96 -13.16 9.36
C GLU A 155 -1.78 -12.79 8.46
N VAL A 156 -1.02 -11.79 8.88
CA VAL A 156 0.17 -11.29 8.19
C VAL A 156 1.40 -11.40 9.08
N ALA A 157 2.54 -11.73 8.48
CA ALA A 157 3.85 -11.62 9.08
C ALA A 157 4.68 -10.66 8.24
N ILE A 158 5.04 -9.51 8.82
CA ILE A 158 5.88 -8.50 8.18
C ILE A 158 7.34 -8.75 8.59
N TYR A 159 8.22 -8.80 7.61
CA TYR A 159 9.66 -9.02 7.76
C TYR A 159 10.42 -7.77 7.31
N THR A 160 11.30 -7.29 8.17
CA THR A 160 12.23 -6.18 7.93
C THR A 160 13.55 -6.52 8.61
N ASP A 161 14.67 -6.00 8.10
CA ASP A 161 15.99 -6.06 8.73
C ASP A 161 16.26 -4.84 9.64
N SER A 162 15.34 -3.88 9.71
CA SER A 162 15.46 -2.69 10.54
C SER A 162 15.11 -2.96 12.00
N GLU A 163 16.11 -3.25 12.82
CA GLU A 163 15.95 -3.37 14.27
C GLU A 163 15.31 -2.11 14.89
N TYR A 164 15.65 -0.92 14.36
CA TYR A 164 15.01 0.33 14.74
C TYR A 164 13.48 0.27 14.54
N ALA A 165 13.03 -0.12 13.35
CA ALA A 165 11.61 -0.18 13.04
C ALA A 165 10.88 -1.24 13.88
N ILE A 166 11.49 -2.41 14.08
CA ILE A 166 10.97 -3.47 14.97
C ILE A 166 10.79 -2.92 16.38
N ASN A 167 11.80 -2.27 16.95
CA ASN A 167 11.74 -1.76 18.31
C ASN A 167 10.71 -0.62 18.46
N CYS A 168 10.58 0.26 17.46
CA CYS A 168 9.53 1.27 17.44
C CYS A 168 8.13 0.64 17.63
N VAL A 169 7.81 -0.38 16.81
CA VAL A 169 6.45 -0.94 16.78
C VAL A 169 6.18 -2.00 17.86
N THR A 170 7.21 -2.57 18.48
CA THR A 170 7.04 -3.66 19.47
C THR A 170 7.40 -3.27 20.91
N VAL A 171 8.34 -2.35 21.12
CA VAL A 171 8.87 -2.05 22.47
C VAL A 171 8.65 -0.59 22.85
N TRP A 172 9.11 0.34 22.03
CA TRP A 172 9.25 1.74 22.47
C TRP A 172 7.95 2.52 22.50
N HIS A 173 7.00 2.21 21.60
CA HIS A 173 5.70 2.89 21.56
C HIS A 173 4.90 2.80 22.87
N ILE A 174 5.21 1.84 23.74
CA ILE A 174 4.56 1.67 25.04
C ILE A 174 4.97 2.78 26.03
N ASN A 175 6.17 3.33 25.87
CA ASN A 175 6.80 4.26 26.82
C ASN A 175 6.93 5.70 26.29
N TRP A 176 6.44 5.98 25.08
CA TRP A 176 6.43 7.31 24.46
C TRP A 176 5.09 8.01 24.69
#